data_AF-A0A0F3IKL5-F1
#
_entry.id   AF-A0A0F3IKL5-F1
#
_cell.length_a   1.000
_cell.length_b   1.000
_cell.length_c   1.000
_cell.angle_alpha   90.00
_cell.angle_beta   90.00
_cell.angle_gamma   90.00
#
_symmetry.space_group_name_H-M   'P 1'
#
loop_
_entity.id
_entity.type
_entity.pdbx_description
1 polymer ?
#
loop_
_entity_poly.entity_id
_entity_poly.type
_entity_poly.pdbx_seq_one_letter_code
_entity_poly.pdbx_strand_id
1 'polypeptide(L)' 'MSDAKTVLSLIQENGVKYVDFRFTDPRGKWHHTAQHIVTVDEDLLNEGIMFDGSSIAGWKAINESDMLLKPDLSTAV' A
#
# COMPACT_ATOMS: atom_id res chain seq x y z
N MET A 1 -13.20 3.78 12.01
CA MET A 1 -12.57 2.73 11.21
C MET A 1 -13.11 2.88 9.81
N SER A 2 -12.26 3.21 8.84
CA SER A 2 -12.63 3.11 7.44
C SER A 2 -12.41 1.66 7.03
N ASP A 3 -13.37 1.06 6.34
CA ASP A 3 -13.27 -0.29 5.77
C ASP A 3 -12.96 -0.20 4.26
N ALA A 4 -12.70 -1.34 3.62
CA ALA A 4 -12.36 -1.40 2.20
C ALA A 4 -13.45 -0.74 1.33
N LYS A 5 -14.73 -0.93 1.70
CA LYS A 5 -15.87 -0.32 0.99
C LYS A 5 -15.82 1.19 1.03
N THR A 6 -15.55 1.78 2.20
CA THR A 6 -15.41 3.23 2.35
C THR A 6 -14.31 3.79 1.44
N VAL A 7 -13.16 3.11 1.37
CA VAL A 7 -12.04 3.52 0.51
C VAL A 7 -12.40 3.41 -0.98
N LEU A 8 -13.05 2.32 -1.39
CA LEU A 8 -13.49 2.14 -2.78
C LEU A 8 -14.53 3.19 -3.21
N SER A 9 -15.46 3.56 -2.31
CA SER A 9 -16.39 4.67 -2.56
C SER A 9 -15.65 5.99 -2.73
N LEU A 10 -14.66 6.29 -1.87
CA LEU A 10 -13.85 7.51 -1.98
C LEU A 10 -13.11 7.59 -3.33
N ILE A 11 -12.54 6.48 -3.78
CA ILE A 11 -11.86 6.36 -5.08
C ILE A 11 -12.83 6.70 -6.22
N GLN A 12 -14.05 6.15 -6.18
CA GLN A 12 -15.06 6.37 -7.21
C GLN A 12 -15.56 7.82 -7.21
N GLU A 13 -15.92 8.35 -6.05
CA GLU A 13 -16.46 9.71 -5.88
C GLU A 13 -15.49 10.79 -6.36
N ASN A 14 -14.19 10.59 -6.11
CA ASN A 14 -13.15 11.53 -6.51
C ASN A 14 -12.55 11.25 -7.89
N GLY A 15 -13.03 10.22 -8.61
CA GLY A 15 -12.53 9.86 -9.94
C GLY A 15 -11.04 9.51 -9.96
N VAL A 16 -10.52 8.95 -8.85
CA VAL A 16 -9.11 8.63 -8.64
C VAL A 16 -8.60 7.70 -9.74
N LYS A 17 -7.33 7.88 -10.15
CA LYS A 17 -6.64 7.05 -11.16
C LYS A 17 -5.54 6.17 -10.58
N TYR A 18 -4.97 6.61 -9.46
CA TYR A 18 -3.92 5.89 -8.75
C TYR A 18 -4.13 6.01 -7.24
N VAL A 19 -3.87 4.92 -6.53
CA VAL A 19 -3.81 4.90 -5.07
C VAL A 19 -2.34 4.80 -4.68
N ASP A 20 -1.90 5.74 -3.83
CA ASP A 20 -0.51 5.86 -3.41
C ASP A 20 -0.34 5.26 -2.01
N PHE A 21 0.33 4.12 -1.92
CA PHE A 21 0.59 3.43 -0.66
C PHE A 21 1.93 3.88 -0.10
N ARG A 22 1.92 4.36 1.14
CA ARG A 22 3.03 5.06 1.78
C ARG A 22 3.51 4.31 3.01
N PHE A 23 4.83 4.25 3.20
CA PHE A 23 5.45 3.61 4.35
C PHE A 23 6.81 4.24 4.69
N THR A 24 7.36 3.88 5.84
CA THR A 24 8.62 4.44 6.33
C THR A 24 9.56 3.31 6.73
N ASP A 25 10.85 3.45 6.40
CA ASP A 25 11.87 2.51 6.85
C ASP A 25 12.38 2.85 8.28
N PRO A 26 13.15 1.97 8.96
CA PRO A 26 13.73 2.24 10.28
C PRO A 26 14.61 3.49 10.35
N ARG A 27 15.05 4.03 9.21
CA ARG A 27 15.87 5.24 9.14
C ARG A 27 15.00 6.50 8.98
N GLY A 28 13.68 6.35 8.95
CA GLY A 28 12.73 7.45 8.82
C GLY A 28 12.50 7.92 7.39
N LYS A 29 13.01 7.22 6.36
CA LYS A 29 12.78 7.63 4.97
C LYS A 29 11.38 7.25 4.53
N TRP A 30 10.68 8.20 3.93
CA TRP A 30 9.39 7.98 3.30
C TRP A 30 9.56 7.27 1.96
N HIS A 31 8.89 6.13 1.79
CA HIS A 31 8.79 5.38 0.54
C HIS A 31 7.33 5.27 0.12
N HIS A 32 7.10 5.03 -1.17
CA HIS A 32 5.75 4.86 -1.69
C HIS A 32 5.71 3.97 -2.93
N THR A 33 4.56 3.36 -3.18
CA THR A 33 4.25 2.63 -4.41
C THR A 33 2.82 2.96 -4.84
N ALA A 34 2.64 3.23 -6.12
CA ALA A 34 1.35 3.60 -6.68
C ALA A 34 0.74 2.43 -7.44
N GLN A 35 -0.53 2.13 -7.17
CA GLN A 35 -1.32 1.16 -7.91
C GLN A 35 -2.37 1.87 -8.75
N HIS A 36 -2.56 1.42 -9.99
CA HIS A 36 -3.67 1.91 -10.81
C HIS A 36 -4.99 1.36 -10.25
N ILE A 37 -6.08 2.13 -10.29
CA ILE A 37 -7.34 1.73 -9.64
C ILE A 37 -7.86 0.35 -10.05
N VAL A 38 -7.52 -0.11 -11.26
CA VAL A 38 -7.96 -1.40 -11.79
C VAL A 38 -7.44 -2.57 -10.95
N THR A 39 -6.33 -2.39 -10.24
CA THR A 39 -5.75 -3.41 -9.36
C THR A 39 -6.15 -3.22 -7.90
N VAL A 40 -6.86 -2.14 -7.55
CA VAL A 40 -7.25 -1.83 -6.17
C VAL A 40 -8.67 -2.33 -5.93
N ASP A 41 -8.78 -3.47 -5.26
CA ASP A 41 -10.03 -4.10 -4.85
C ASP A 41 -10.06 -4.39 -3.34
N GLU A 42 -11.16 -4.99 -2.89
CA GLU A 42 -11.35 -5.33 -1.47
C GLU A 42 -10.28 -6.32 -0.97
N ASP A 43 -9.84 -7.26 -1.82
CA ASP A 43 -8.82 -8.24 -1.47
C ASP A 43 -7.46 -7.56 -1.28
N LEU A 44 -7.02 -6.72 -2.22
CA LEU A 44 -5.77 -5.96 -2.09
C LEU A 44 -5.77 -5.07 -0.84
N LEU A 45 -6.90 -4.41 -0.54
CA LEU A 45 -7.01 -3.53 0.63
C LEU A 45 -6.96 -4.31 1.97
N ASN A 46 -7.43 -5.55 1.99
CA ASN A 46 -7.46 -6.39 3.20
C ASN A 46 -6.21 -7.25 3.38
N GLU A 47 -5.69 -7.82 2.29
CA GLU A 47 -4.54 -8.72 2.26
C GLU A 47 -3.23 -7.96 2.12
N GLY A 48 -3.19 -6.90 1.32
CA GLY A 48 -2.04 -6.04 1.11
C GLY A 48 -1.31 -6.25 -0.22
N ILE A 49 -0.20 -5.53 -0.39
CA ILE A 49 0.56 -5.48 -1.65
C ILE A 49 1.92 -6.14 -1.45
N MET A 50 2.27 -7.07 -2.33
CA MET A 50 3.60 -7.67 -2.35
C MET A 50 4.63 -6.69 -2.90
N PHE A 51 5.79 -6.57 -2.25
CA PHE A 51 6.92 -5.80 -2.73
C PHE A 51 8.26 -6.37 -2.27
N ASP A 52 9.32 -5.97 -2.97
CA ASP A 52 10.69 -6.35 -2.66
C ASP A 52 11.27 -5.46 -1.54
N GLY A 53 11.37 -6.02 -0.34
CA GLY A 53 11.98 -5.38 0.82
C GLY A 53 13.50 -5.36 0.80
N SER A 54 14.16 -6.12 -0.08
CA SER A 54 15.64 -6.09 -0.21
C SER A 54 16.15 -4.80 -0.84
N SER A 55 15.27 -4.11 -1.59
CA SER A 55 15.51 -2.78 -2.13
C SER A 55 15.44 -1.67 -1.06
N ILE A 56 15.06 -1.97 0.19
CA ILE A 56 14.98 -1.01 1.29
C ILE A 56 16.14 -1.23 2.27
N ALA A 57 16.95 -0.20 2.45
CA ALA A 57 18.14 -0.28 3.29
C ALA A 57 17.78 -0.61 4.76
N GLY A 58 18.28 -1.74 5.24
CA GLY A 58 18.09 -2.20 6.63
C GLY A 58 16.86 -3.09 6.86
N TRP A 59 16.22 -3.59 5.80
CA TRP A 59 15.06 -4.49 5.89
C TRP A 59 15.43 -5.96 5.71
N LYS A 60 15.37 -6.47 4.48
CA LYS A 60 15.53 -7.89 4.17
C LYS A 60 16.77 -8.14 3.33
N ALA A 61 17.39 -9.30 3.54
CA ALA A 61 18.42 -9.79 2.62
C ALA A 61 17.75 -10.27 1.31
N ILE A 62 18.53 -10.34 0.23
CA ILE A 62 18.03 -10.70 -1.11
C ILE A 62 17.35 -12.08 -1.13
N ASN A 63 17.78 -13.02 -0.28
CA ASN A 63 17.23 -14.37 -0.22
C ASN A 63 15.91 -14.48 0.57
N GLU A 64 15.46 -13.40 1.23
CA GLU A 64 14.19 -13.31 1.95
C GLU A 64 13.51 -11.97 1.66
N SER A 65 13.57 -11.52 0.40
CA SER A 65 13.20 -10.18 -0.05
C SER A 65 11.71 -9.89 0.03
N ASP A 66 10.86 -10.90 -0.15
CA ASP A 66 9.42 -10.69 -0.32
C ASP A 66 8.77 -10.19 0.98
N MET A 67 8.04 -9.09 0.85
CA MET A 67 7.30 -8.48 1.95
C MET A 67 5.91 -8.05 1.51
N LEU A 68 5.03 -7.92 2.50
CA LEU A 68 3.64 -7.52 2.32
C LEU A 68 3.41 -6.15 2.95
N LEU A 69 3.02 -5.17 2.14
CA LEU A 69 2.58 -3.86 2.58
C LEU A 69 1.08 -3.91 2.86
N LYS A 70 0.71 -4.03 4.14
CA LYS A 70 -0.69 -4.00 4.56
C LYS A 70 -1.16 -2.56 4.80
N PRO A 71 -2.15 -2.05 4.03
CA PRO A 71 -2.65 -0.70 4.21
C PRO A 71 -3.39 -0.52 5.54
N ASP A 72 -3.22 0.63 6.18
CA ASP A 72 -4.11 1.08 7.25
C ASP A 72 -5.23 1.94 6.66
N LEU A 73 -6.37 1.32 6.39
CA LEU A 73 -7.51 1.95 5.72
C LEU A 73 -8.07 3.15 6.51
N SER A 74 -7.84 3.21 7.83
CA SER A 74 -8.31 4.34 8.65
C SER A 74 -7.62 5.66 8.33
N THR A 75 -6.51 5.61 7.58
CA THR A 75 -5.69 6.77 7.22
C THR A 75 -5.90 7.27 5.78
N ALA A 76 -6.83 6.67 5.04
CA ALA A 76 -7.18 7.12 3.68
C ALA A 76 -7.70 8.57 3.68
N VAL A 77 -7.25 9.36 2.71
CA VAL A 77 -7.55 10.80 2.53
C VAL A 77 -7.90 11.12 1.09
#